data_AF-W4L545-F1
#
_entry.id   AF-W4L545-F1
#
_cell.length_a   1.000
_cell.length_b   1.000
_cell.length_c   1.000
_cell.angle_alpha   90.00
_cell.angle_beta   90.00
_cell.angle_gamma   90.00
#
_symmetry.space_group_name_H-M   'P 1'
#
loop_
_entity.id
_entity.type
_entity.pdbx_description
1 polymer ?
#
loop_
_entity_poly.entity_id
_entity_poly.type
_entity_poly.pdbx_seq_one_letter_code
_entity_poly.pdbx_strand_id
1 'polypeptide(L)'
;MMEEWEEAEAYFEQALAIATMANAFPDLGRTYLNMANLIAHGAEVADLTPVKEYLQQARRIFMERGMGPHARHAREYLEKLFPDDESPDNPNRRRNGEGPTPPAPPEEDEPDYE
;
A
#
# COMPACT_ATOMS: atom_id res chain seq x y z
N MET A 1 -12.84 16.91 21.49
CA MET A 1 -12.07 15.73 21.02
C MET A 1 -12.76 15.01 19.89
N MET A 2 -13.85 14.24 20.05
CA MET A 2 -14.50 13.57 18.89
C MET A 2 -14.90 14.54 17.77
N GLU A 3 -15.52 15.67 18.11
CA GLU A 3 -15.92 16.71 17.14
C GLU A 3 -14.74 17.30 16.34
N GLU A 4 -13.55 17.40 16.95
CA GLU A 4 -12.34 17.93 16.29
C GLU A 4 -11.76 16.90 15.28
N TRP A 5 -11.92 15.60 15.56
CA TRP A 5 -11.51 14.53 14.64
C TRP A 5 -12.44 14.43 13.44
N GLU A 6 -13.76 14.50 13.67
CA GLU A 6 -14.77 14.52 12.61
C GLU A 6 -14.59 15.75 11.69
N GLU A 7 -14.31 16.92 12.28
CA GLU A 7 -14.05 18.14 11.52
C GLU A 7 -12.76 18.02 10.69
N ALA A 8 -11.70 17.47 11.27
CA ALA A 8 -10.45 17.23 10.57
C ALA A 8 -10.62 16.25 9.39
N GLU A 9 -11.43 15.20 9.58
CA GLU A 9 -11.76 14.24 8.52
C GLU A 9 -12.48 14.94 7.36
N ALA A 10 -13.51 15.73 7.65
CA ALA A 10 -14.24 16.49 6.64
C ALA A 10 -13.33 17.46 5.85
N TYR A 11 -12.37 18.11 6.51
CA TYR A 11 -11.39 18.95 5.82
C TYR A 11 -10.48 18.16 4.89
N PHE A 12 -10.04 16.96 5.29
CA PHE A 12 -9.22 16.11 4.42
C PHE A 12 -10.02 15.54 3.25
N GLU A 13 -11.28 15.16 3.44
CA GLU A 13 -12.17 14.74 2.35
C GLU A 13 -12.34 15.86 1.31
N GLN A 14 -12.58 17.09 1.77
CA GLN A 14 -12.66 18.25 0.89
C GLN A 14 -11.33 18.49 0.16
N ALA A 15 -10.20 18.37 0.84
CA ALA A 15 -8.88 18.51 0.23
C ALA A 15 -8.61 17.42 -0.82
N LEU A 16 -9.04 16.18 -0.59
CA LEU A 16 -8.95 15.09 -1.57
C LEU A 16 -9.75 15.42 -2.84
N ALA A 17 -10.98 15.89 -2.67
CA ALA A 17 -11.84 16.29 -3.80
C ALA A 17 -11.19 17.41 -4.62
N ILE A 18 -10.72 18.47 -3.96
CA ILE A 18 -10.08 19.61 -4.63
C ILE A 18 -8.80 19.19 -5.34
N ALA A 19 -7.90 18.46 -4.66
CA ALA A 19 -6.63 18.03 -5.24
C ALA A 19 -6.83 17.09 -6.45
N THR A 20 -7.86 16.24 -6.39
CA THR A 20 -8.27 15.37 -7.51
C THR A 20 -8.77 16.20 -8.69
N MET A 21 -9.71 17.12 -8.47
CA MET A 21 -10.25 17.99 -9.52
C MET A 21 -9.18 18.86 -10.18
N ALA A 22 -8.24 19.36 -9.38
CA ALA A 22 -7.14 20.19 -9.86
C ALA A 22 -5.99 19.40 -10.51
N ASN A 23 -6.02 18.06 -10.46
CA ASN A 23 -4.88 17.20 -10.81
C ASN A 23 -3.59 17.59 -10.06
N ALA A 24 -3.72 18.07 -8.83
CA ALA A 24 -2.62 18.46 -7.95
C ALA A 24 -2.02 17.22 -7.28
N PHE A 25 -1.42 16.32 -8.08
CA PHE A 25 -0.98 15.00 -7.62
C PHE A 25 -0.03 15.02 -6.39
N PRO A 26 0.97 15.91 -6.29
CA PRO A 26 1.80 15.99 -5.08
C PRO A 26 0.98 16.27 -3.81
N ASP A 27 -0.01 17.15 -3.91
CA ASP A 27 -0.89 17.50 -2.79
C ASP A 27 -1.89 16.38 -2.52
N LEU A 28 -2.44 15.75 -3.55
CA LEU A 28 -3.31 14.57 -3.43
C LEU A 28 -2.61 13.43 -2.65
N GLY A 29 -1.35 13.13 -2.99
CA GLY A 29 -0.57 12.12 -2.27
C GLY A 29 -0.32 12.49 -0.81
N ARG A 30 -0.08 13.78 -0.50
CA ARG A 30 0.07 14.26 0.88
C ARG A 30 -1.24 14.18 1.65
N THR A 31 -2.35 14.53 1.03
CA THR A 31 -3.67 14.45 1.66
C THR A 31 -4.04 13.01 2.00
N TYR A 32 -3.79 12.04 1.11
CA TYR A 32 -3.96 10.62 1.43
C TYR A 32 -3.11 10.17 2.61
N LEU A 33 -1.83 10.54 2.65
CA LEU A 33 -0.94 10.23 3.77
C LEU A 33 -1.44 10.85 5.09
N ASN A 34 -1.95 12.08 5.04
CA ASN A 34 -2.48 12.77 6.22
C ASN A 34 -3.81 12.16 6.70
N MET A 35 -4.69 11.75 5.79
CA MET A 35 -5.92 11.03 6.10
C MET A 35 -5.61 9.70 6.80
N ALA A 36 -4.64 8.95 6.27
CA ALA A 36 -4.15 7.73 6.92
C ALA A 36 -3.62 8.00 8.34
N ASN A 37 -2.87 9.09 8.53
CA ASN A 37 -2.39 9.51 9.84
C ASN A 37 -3.53 9.86 10.81
N LEU A 38 -4.54 10.60 10.34
CA LEU A 38 -5.70 11.00 11.13
C LEU A 38 -6.44 9.76 11.63
N ILE A 39 -6.80 8.85 10.72
CA ILE A 39 -7.57 7.64 11.07
C ILE A 39 -6.76 6.72 11.99
N ALA A 40 -5.45 6.55 11.74
CA ALA A 40 -4.61 5.68 12.57
C ALA A 40 -4.41 6.20 14.01
N HIS A 41 -4.61 7.50 14.27
CA HIS A 41 -4.44 8.12 15.59
C HIS A 41 -5.75 8.62 16.20
N GLY A 42 -6.88 8.44 15.52
CA GLY A 42 -8.20 8.89 15.95
C GLY A 42 -8.70 8.18 17.21
N ALA A 43 -9.77 8.71 17.79
CA ALA A 43 -10.31 8.18 19.05
C ALA A 43 -10.98 6.80 18.92
N GLU A 44 -11.45 6.43 17.73
CA GLU A 44 -12.16 5.16 17.46
C GLU A 44 -11.48 4.35 16.36
N VAL A 45 -10.25 3.90 16.59
CA VAL A 45 -9.55 3.01 15.65
C VAL A 45 -10.07 1.58 15.81
N ALA A 46 -11.20 1.26 15.17
CA ALA A 46 -11.71 -0.10 15.08
C ALA A 46 -11.25 -0.82 13.80
N ASP A 47 -11.04 -0.08 12.71
CA ASP A 47 -10.67 -0.61 11.39
C ASP A 47 -9.53 0.19 10.76
N LEU A 48 -8.46 -0.51 10.40
CA LEU A 48 -7.29 0.06 9.74
C LEU A 48 -7.29 -0.18 8.22
N THR A 49 -8.30 -0.83 7.67
CA THR A 49 -8.43 -1.07 6.22
C THR A 49 -8.35 0.23 5.42
N PRO A 50 -9.06 1.33 5.80
CA PRO A 50 -8.95 2.61 5.09
C PRO A 50 -7.54 3.20 5.15
N VAL A 51 -6.86 3.05 6.30
CA VAL A 51 -5.48 3.52 6.48
C VAL A 51 -4.54 2.85 5.48
N LYS A 52 -4.67 1.54 5.29
CA LYS A 52 -3.89 0.78 4.31
C LYS A 52 -4.09 1.32 2.89
N GLU A 53 -5.34 1.49 2.48
CA GLU A 53 -5.68 1.98 1.14
C GLU A 53 -5.12 3.38 0.88
N TYR A 54 -5.29 4.29 1.84
CA TYR A 54 -4.76 5.65 1.72
C TYR A 54 -3.23 5.68 1.64
N LEU A 55 -2.52 4.88 2.44
CA LEU A 55 -1.06 4.79 2.33
C LEU A 55 -0.61 4.19 1.00
N GLN A 56 -1.34 3.20 0.45
CA GLN A 56 -1.05 2.64 -0.86
C GLN A 56 -1.26 3.66 -1.98
N GLN A 57 -2.35 4.44 -1.95
CA GLN A 57 -2.60 5.52 -2.91
C GLN A 57 -1.53 6.61 -2.82
N ALA A 58 -1.21 7.06 -1.61
CA ALA A 58 -0.15 8.04 -1.37
C ALA A 58 1.19 7.56 -1.94
N ARG A 59 1.62 6.33 -1.60
CA ARG A 59 2.86 5.72 -2.08
C ARG A 59 2.88 5.67 -3.61
N ARG A 60 1.80 5.20 -4.24
CA ARG A 60 1.69 5.10 -5.70
C ARG A 60 1.89 6.45 -6.37
N ILE A 61 1.14 7.47 -5.91
CA ILE A 61 1.24 8.82 -6.47
C ILE A 61 2.67 9.36 -6.31
N PHE A 62 3.27 9.22 -5.13
CA PHE A 62 4.64 9.68 -4.91
C PHE A 62 5.66 8.96 -5.80
N MET A 63 5.50 7.66 -6.04
CA MET A 63 6.34 6.92 -6.98
C MET A 63 6.20 7.44 -8.40
N GLU A 64 4.96 7.60 -8.88
CA GLU A 64 4.66 8.11 -10.24
C GLU A 64 5.19 9.54 -10.44
N ARG A 65 5.30 10.34 -9.37
CA ARG A 65 5.82 11.71 -9.39
C ARG A 65 7.31 11.84 -9.03
N GLY A 66 8.03 10.73 -8.82
CA GLY A 66 9.44 10.74 -8.46
C GLY A 66 9.74 11.31 -7.06
N MET A 67 8.73 11.38 -6.18
CA MET A 67 8.84 11.89 -4.81
C MET A 67 9.34 10.81 -3.84
N GLY A 68 10.53 10.28 -4.11
CA GLY A 68 11.12 9.13 -3.41
C GLY A 68 11.06 9.17 -1.87
N PRO A 69 11.43 10.28 -1.20
CA PRO A 69 11.33 10.38 0.25
C PRO A 69 9.89 10.22 0.78
N HIS A 70 8.90 10.75 0.07
CA HIS A 70 7.49 10.65 0.46
C HIS A 70 6.94 9.24 0.22
N ALA A 71 7.29 8.63 -0.91
CA ALA A 71 6.94 7.23 -1.21
C ALA A 71 7.54 6.27 -0.17
N ARG A 72 8.79 6.51 0.24
CA ARG A 72 9.45 5.73 1.29
C ARG A 72 8.74 5.87 2.62
N HIS A 73 8.36 7.09 3.00
CA HIS A 73 7.65 7.34 4.25
C HIS A 73 6.29 6.61 4.29
N ALA A 74 5.50 6.68 3.22
CA ALA A 74 4.25 5.94 3.12
C ALA A 74 4.45 4.41 3.20
N ARG A 75 5.53 3.89 2.61
CA ARG A 75 5.91 2.46 2.69
C ARG A 75 6.31 2.05 4.10
N GLU A 76 7.20 2.79 4.75
CA GLU A 76 7.64 2.51 6.13
C GLU A 76 6.45 2.53 7.09
N TYR A 77 5.47 3.40 6.82
CA TYR A 77 4.27 3.46 7.62
C TYR A 77 3.35 2.24 7.40
N LEU A 78 3.19 1.78 6.15
CA LEU A 78 2.51 0.51 5.84
C LEU A 78 3.17 -0.65 6.56
N GLU A 79 4.50 -0.76 6.51
CA GLU A 79 5.26 -1.83 7.17
C GLU A 79 5.08 -1.81 8.70
N LYS A 80 4.99 -0.62 9.29
CA LYS A 80 4.77 -0.46 10.74
C LYS A 80 3.37 -0.89 11.17
N LEU A 81 2.33 -0.55 10.40
CA LEU A 81 0.93 -0.83 10.76
C LEU A 81 0.47 -2.22 10.31
N PHE A 82 1.07 -2.77 9.26
CA PHE A 82 0.69 -4.04 8.65
C PHE A 82 1.94 -4.93 8.39
N PRO A 83 2.65 -5.36 9.44
CA PRO A 83 3.90 -6.11 9.29
C PRO A 83 3.71 -7.51 8.65
N ASP A 84 2.53 -8.11 8.81
CA ASP A 84 2.19 -9.44 8.30
C ASP A 84 1.56 -9.42 6.91
N ASP A 85 1.31 -8.24 6.34
CA ASP A 85 0.83 -8.11 4.97
C ASP A 85 1.97 -8.45 4.01
N GLU A 86 1.85 -9.58 3.30
CA GLU A 86 2.82 -10.06 2.32
C GLU A 86 2.98 -9.08 1.15
N SER A 87 3.69 -7.98 1.40
CA SER A 87 4.01 -7.01 0.37
C SER A 87 4.86 -7.69 -0.71
N PRO A 88 4.57 -7.49 -2.01
CA PRO A 88 5.38 -8.05 -3.08
C PRO A 88 6.85 -7.57 -3.05
N ASP A 89 7.12 -6.47 -2.35
CA ASP A 89 8.45 -5.89 -2.11
C ASP A 89 9.10 -6.36 -0.78
N ASN A 90 8.51 -7.32 -0.07
CA ASN A 90 9.09 -7.84 1.17
C ASN A 90 10.45 -8.51 0.88
N PRO A 91 11.58 -8.01 1.42
CA PRO A 91 12.91 -8.58 1.18
C PRO A 91 13.03 -10.02 1.68
N ASN A 92 12.16 -10.46 2.61
CA ASN A 92 12.11 -11.84 3.08
C ASN A 92 11.53 -12.82 2.05
N ARG A 93 10.86 -12.35 0.98
CA ARG A 93 10.32 -13.22 -0.10
C ARG A 93 11.42 -13.96 -0.88
N ARG A 94 12.64 -13.41 -0.93
CA ARG A 94 13.76 -14.02 -1.66
C ARG A 94 14.48 -15.14 -0.90
N ARG A 95 14.11 -15.42 0.36
CA ARG A 95 14.83 -16.37 1.22
C ARG A 95 14.24 -17.78 1.25
N ASN A 96 12.98 -17.96 0.82
CA ASN A 96 12.35 -19.27 0.77
C ASN A 96 12.35 -19.74 -0.69
N GLY A 97 13.18 -20.74 -0.98
CA GLY A 97 13.62 -21.14 -2.31
C GLY A 97 12.60 -21.93 -3.13
N GLU A 98 11.40 -21.39 -3.31
CA GLU A 98 10.41 -21.96 -4.23
C GLU A 98 10.26 -21.02 -5.43
N GLY A 99 11.27 -21.07 -6.31
CA GLY A 99 11.02 -20.76 -7.70
C GLY A 99 9.96 -21.73 -8.25
N PRO A 100 9.22 -21.37 -9.32
CA PRO A 100 8.29 -22.30 -9.92
C PRO A 100 9.04 -23.60 -10.24
N THR A 101 8.51 -24.73 -9.75
CA THR A 101 9.04 -26.05 -10.05
C THR A 101 9.19 -26.14 -11.58
N PRO A 102 10.37 -26.47 -12.11
CA PRO A 102 10.52 -26.69 -13.55
C PRO A 102 9.47 -27.70 -14.00
N PRO A 103 8.86 -27.53 -15.18
CA PRO A 103 7.93 -28.54 -15.70
C PRO A 103 8.65 -29.89 -15.71
N ALA A 104 7.96 -30.94 -15.25
CA ALA A 104 8.48 -32.30 -15.28
C ALA A 104 8.96 -32.61 -16.71
N PRO A 105 10.13 -33.26 -16.88
CA PRO A 105 10.56 -33.72 -18.19
C PRO A 105 9.47 -34.61 -18.80
N PRO A 106 9.26 -34.57 -20.12
CA PRO A 106 8.28 -35.43 -20.78
C PRO A 106 8.58 -36.89 -20.42
N GLU A 107 7.55 -37.63 -20.03
CA GLU A 107 7.65 -39.08 -19.79
C GLU A 107 8.19 -39.72 -21.08
N GLU A 108 9.40 -40.29 -21.01
CA GLU A 108 9.94 -41.07 -22.11
C GLU A 108 9.07 -42.33 -22.21
N ASP A 109 8.28 -42.44 -23.30
CA ASP A 109 7.61 -43.68 -23.66
C ASP A 109 8.68 -44.77 -23.75
N GLU A 110 8.71 -45.69 -22.77
CA GLU A 110 9.56 -46.86 -22.83
C GLU A 110 9.17 -47.66 -24.08
N PRO A 111 10.10 -47.92 -25.01
CA PRO A 111 9.75 -48.71 -26.18
C PRO A 111 9.50 -50.17 -25.74
N ASP A 112 8.28 -50.63 -25.98
CA ASP A 112 7.93 -52.05 -25.90
C ASP A 112 8.78 -52.82 -26.92
N TYR A 113 9.78 -53.54 -26.41
CA TYR A 113 10.52 -54.52 -27.21
C TYR A 113 9.72 -55.83 -27.24
N GLU A 114 8.98 -56.06 -28.33
CA GLU A 114 8.47 -57.39 -28.73
C GLU A 114 9.53 -58.23 -29.45
#